data_AF-A0A964IWC3-F1
#
_entry.id   AF-A0A964IWC3-F1
#
_cell.length_a   1.000
_cell.length_b   1.000
_cell.length_c   1.000
_cell.angle_alpha   90.00
_cell.angle_beta   90.00
_cell.angle_gamma   90.00
#
_symmetry.space_group_name_H-M   'P 1'
#
loop_
_entity.id
_entity.type
_entity.pdbx_description
1 polymer ?
#
loop_
_entity_poly.entity_id
_entity_poly.type
_entity_poly.pdbx_seq_one_letter_code
_entity_poly.pdbx_strand_id
1 'polypeptide(L)'
;MLPSKPDSLRVALNRVTFGARDLDVASVLASGWTAWVNDQLAAPPGDDPTLDAHLKAQILHIEYPATVPGMSQGTWAAVNEDRPLNYLNAETPVLWNIATKAGQSIAFGERTRIRQELAAATWIRNTHSRYQLREFMTDFWHNHFNIGKGENALATALLPVYDRTAIRPHV
;
A
#
# COMPACT_ATOMS: atom_id res chain seq x y z
N MET A 1 -24.94 25.24 9.43
CA MET A 1 -25.26 25.06 8.00
C MET A 1 -24.85 23.66 7.61
N LEU A 2 -25.74 22.87 7.00
CA LEU A 2 -25.33 21.62 6.37
C LEU A 2 -24.52 21.94 5.09
N PRO A 3 -23.53 21.13 4.70
CA PRO A 3 -22.83 21.33 3.44
C PRO A 3 -23.81 21.33 2.27
N SER A 4 -23.60 22.20 1.28
CA SER A 4 -24.36 22.18 0.03
C SER A 4 -24.15 20.84 -0.67
N LYS A 5 -25.20 20.34 -1.33
CA LYS A 5 -25.11 19.13 -2.16
C LYS A 5 -23.96 19.29 -3.18
N PRO A 6 -23.02 18.34 -3.28
CA PRO A 6 -21.95 18.42 -4.27
C PRO A 6 -22.52 18.34 -5.70
N ASP A 7 -21.85 19.01 -6.64
CA ASP A 7 -22.20 18.96 -8.05
C ASP A 7 -22.00 17.54 -8.65
N SER A 8 -22.57 17.31 -9.83
CA SER A 8 -22.54 16.00 -10.49
C SER A 8 -21.13 15.53 -10.86
N LEU A 9 -20.23 16.44 -11.21
CA LEU A 9 -18.85 16.12 -11.55
C LEU A 9 -18.11 15.60 -10.32
N ARG A 10 -18.23 16.28 -9.19
CA ARG A 10 -17.64 15.83 -7.92
C ARG A 10 -18.23 14.51 -7.45
N VAL A 11 -19.54 14.30 -7.62
CA VAL A 11 -20.18 13.01 -7.34
C VAL A 11 -19.58 11.90 -8.22
N ALA A 12 -19.39 12.15 -9.52
CA ALA A 12 -18.78 11.19 -10.43
C ALA A 12 -17.32 10.87 -10.05
N LEU A 13 -16.51 11.89 -9.76
CA LEU A 13 -15.13 11.71 -9.31
C LEU A 13 -15.06 10.89 -8.02
N ASN A 14 -15.93 11.14 -7.04
CA ASN A 14 -16.02 10.35 -5.80
C ASN A 14 -16.36 8.86 -6.03
N ARG A 15 -16.81 8.46 -7.24
CA ARG A 15 -17.05 7.05 -7.60
C ARG A 15 -15.84 6.36 -8.19
N VAL A 16 -14.83 7.13 -8.61
CA VAL A 16 -13.66 6.62 -9.35
C VAL A 16 -12.34 7.10 -8.75
N THR A 17 -12.37 7.74 -7.58
CA THR A 17 -11.21 8.18 -6.79
C THR A 17 -11.46 7.90 -5.30
N PHE A 18 -10.44 8.08 -4.45
CA PHE A 18 -10.58 7.95 -2.99
C PHE A 18 -11.11 9.22 -2.30
N GLY A 19 -11.79 10.07 -3.06
CA GLY A 19 -12.25 11.38 -2.63
C GLY A 19 -11.83 12.40 -3.67
N ALA A 20 -12.81 13.01 -4.33
CA ALA A 20 -12.59 14.02 -5.34
C ALA A 20 -11.90 15.24 -4.73
N ARG A 21 -10.66 15.50 -5.16
CA ARG A 21 -9.89 16.68 -4.76
C ARG A 21 -10.21 17.82 -5.72
N ASP A 22 -9.97 19.05 -5.29
CA ASP A 22 -10.22 20.23 -6.13
C ASP A 22 -9.35 20.23 -7.39
N LEU A 23 -8.15 19.65 -7.31
CA LEU A 23 -7.27 19.46 -8.46
C LEU A 23 -7.81 18.45 -9.48
N ASP A 24 -8.52 17.41 -9.03
CA ASP A 24 -9.14 16.43 -9.93
C ASP A 24 -10.31 17.08 -10.69
N VAL A 25 -11.15 17.85 -9.97
CA VAL A 25 -12.25 18.63 -10.56
C VAL A 25 -11.70 19.64 -11.57
N ALA A 26 -10.68 20.41 -11.20
CA ALA A 26 -10.05 21.39 -12.08
C ALA A 26 -9.46 20.72 -13.34
N SER A 27 -8.83 19.54 -13.18
CA SER A 27 -8.29 18.80 -14.32
C SER A 27 -9.39 18.37 -15.29
N VAL A 28 -10.52 17.85 -14.79
CA VAL A 28 -11.65 17.46 -15.65
C VAL A 28 -12.28 18.68 -16.33
N LEU A 29 -12.42 19.81 -15.64
CA LEU A 29 -12.94 21.04 -16.24
C LEU A 29 -12.03 21.59 -17.35
N ALA A 30 -10.71 21.37 -17.23
CA ALA A 30 -9.74 21.83 -18.20
C ALA A 30 -9.63 20.93 -19.44
N SER A 31 -9.64 19.60 -19.27
CA SER A 31 -9.39 18.66 -20.39
C SER A 31 -10.64 17.87 -20.84
N GLY A 32 -11.71 17.88 -20.04
CA GLY A 32 -12.89 17.05 -20.25
C GLY A 32 -12.75 15.64 -19.66
N TRP A 33 -13.89 15.02 -19.35
CA TRP A 33 -13.94 13.72 -18.66
C TRP A 33 -13.19 12.60 -19.38
N THR A 34 -13.43 12.43 -20.68
CA THR A 34 -12.79 11.35 -21.46
C THR A 34 -11.28 11.49 -21.51
N ALA A 35 -10.77 12.72 -21.69
CA ALA A 35 -9.33 12.96 -21.70
C ALA A 35 -8.72 12.72 -20.31
N TRP A 36 -9.39 13.15 -19.24
CA TRP A 36 -8.98 12.87 -17.87
C TRP A 36 -8.93 11.36 -17.58
N VAL A 37 -9.97 10.59 -17.92
CA VAL A 37 -9.97 9.13 -17.72
C VAL A 37 -8.81 8.47 -18.45
N ASN A 38 -8.56 8.87 -19.71
CA ASN A 38 -7.44 8.32 -20.48
C ASN A 38 -6.08 8.67 -19.86
N ASP A 39 -5.88 9.91 -19.37
CA ASP A 39 -4.66 10.29 -18.63
C ASP A 39 -4.48 9.44 -17.36
N GLN A 40 -5.56 9.20 -16.63
CA GLN A 40 -5.52 8.44 -15.39
C GLN A 40 -5.16 6.96 -15.59
N LEU A 41 -5.63 6.35 -16.69
CA LEU A 41 -5.34 4.97 -17.07
C LEU A 41 -4.01 4.82 -17.82
N ALA A 42 -3.47 5.91 -18.37
CA ALA A 42 -2.16 5.94 -19.03
C ALA A 42 -1.02 6.30 -18.07
N ALA A 43 -1.16 5.95 -16.78
CA ALA A 43 -0.14 6.23 -15.78
C ALA A 43 1.19 5.53 -16.15
N PRO A 44 2.34 6.19 -15.95
CA PRO A 44 3.62 5.55 -16.18
C PRO A 44 3.83 4.37 -15.21
N PRO A 45 4.65 3.37 -15.59
CA PRO A 45 5.01 2.29 -14.69
C PRO A 45 5.61 2.80 -13.37
N GLY A 46 5.22 2.19 -12.25
CA GLY A 46 5.67 2.58 -10.92
C GLY A 46 4.85 3.70 -10.28
N ASP A 47 5.41 4.29 -9.23
CA ASP A 47 4.84 5.46 -8.55
C ASP A 47 5.41 6.74 -9.18
N ASP A 48 4.60 7.80 -9.31
CA ASP A 48 5.10 9.07 -9.83
C ASP A 48 6.17 9.67 -8.89
N PRO A 49 7.10 10.54 -9.36
CA PRO A 49 8.23 10.99 -8.54
C PRO A 49 7.83 11.68 -7.22
N THR A 50 6.67 12.35 -7.19
CA THR A 50 6.19 13.02 -5.96
C THR A 50 5.69 11.98 -4.97
N LEU A 51 4.89 11.02 -5.46
CA LEU A 51 4.40 9.90 -4.65
C LEU A 51 5.54 9.00 -4.13
N ASP A 52 6.52 8.69 -4.98
CA ASP A 52 7.70 7.91 -4.60
C ASP A 52 8.52 8.63 -3.51
N ALA A 53 8.70 9.95 -3.63
CA ALA A 53 9.32 10.75 -2.58
C ALA A 53 8.53 10.71 -1.28
N HIS A 54 7.19 10.81 -1.34
CA HIS A 54 6.33 10.65 -0.16
C HIS A 54 6.50 9.28 0.49
N LEU A 55 6.49 8.19 -0.26
CA LEU A 55 6.68 6.83 0.25
C LEU A 55 8.06 6.66 0.93
N LYS A 56 9.12 7.15 0.29
CA LYS A 56 10.50 7.08 0.83
C LYS A 56 10.71 7.90 2.10
N ALA A 57 9.94 8.97 2.28
CA ALA A 57 10.00 9.79 3.48
C ALA A 57 9.29 9.17 4.70
N GLN A 58 8.55 8.08 4.52
CA GLN A 58 7.78 7.49 5.61
C GLN A 58 8.64 6.67 6.57
N ILE A 59 8.29 6.77 7.84
CA ILE A 59 8.91 6.07 8.95
C ILE A 59 7.78 5.43 9.77
N LEU A 60 7.93 4.15 10.08
CA LEU A 60 7.04 3.42 10.98
C LEU A 60 7.82 2.90 12.18
N HIS A 61 7.28 3.21 13.35
CA HIS A 61 7.78 2.72 14.63
C HIS A 61 7.57 1.21 14.77
N ILE A 62 8.56 0.50 15.34
CA ILE A 62 8.44 -0.88 15.76
C ILE A 62 8.99 -1.06 17.17
N GLU A 63 8.20 -1.71 18.00
CA GLU A 63 8.59 -2.02 19.36
C GLU A 63 8.08 -3.41 19.76
N TYR A 64 8.97 -4.20 20.38
CA TYR A 64 8.61 -5.45 21.04
C TYR A 64 9.71 -5.86 22.04
N PRO A 65 9.34 -6.55 23.13
CA PRO A 65 10.31 -6.99 24.13
C PRO A 65 11.15 -8.18 23.64
N ALA A 66 12.29 -8.39 24.31
CA ALA A 66 13.11 -9.58 24.11
C ALA A 66 12.38 -10.84 24.58
N THR A 67 12.67 -11.96 23.95
CA THR A 67 12.35 -13.30 24.47
C THR A 67 13.62 -14.08 24.73
N VAL A 68 13.61 -14.88 25.80
CA VAL A 68 14.76 -15.68 26.23
C VAL A 68 14.65 -17.13 25.75
N PRO A 69 15.77 -17.88 25.67
CA PRO A 69 15.76 -19.31 25.38
C PRO A 69 14.85 -20.07 26.35
N GLY A 70 14.11 -21.06 25.83
CA GLY A 70 13.21 -21.90 26.62
C GLY A 70 11.74 -21.48 26.61
N MET A 71 11.39 -20.32 26.05
CA MET A 71 9.99 -19.98 25.74
C MET A 71 9.53 -20.64 24.43
N SER A 72 8.26 -21.07 24.37
CA SER A 72 7.68 -21.77 23.20
C SER A 72 7.66 -20.96 21.90
N GLN A 73 7.82 -19.63 21.98
CA GLN A 73 7.76 -18.76 20.81
C GLN A 73 9.13 -18.50 20.16
N GLY A 74 10.22 -18.88 20.82
CA GLY A 74 11.61 -18.68 20.38
C GLY A 74 12.32 -17.49 21.06
N THR A 75 13.51 -17.10 20.58
CA THR A 75 14.44 -16.15 21.22
C THR A 75 14.84 -15.02 20.28
N TRP A 76 14.56 -13.77 20.66
CA TRP A 76 14.97 -12.57 19.95
C TRP A 76 15.30 -11.42 20.92
N ALA A 77 16.07 -10.44 20.46
CA ALA A 77 16.37 -9.22 21.21
C ALA A 77 15.16 -8.28 21.25
N ALA A 78 15.12 -7.38 22.24
CA ALA A 78 14.16 -6.29 22.27
C ALA A 78 14.46 -5.30 21.14
N VAL A 79 13.42 -4.72 20.57
CA VAL A 79 13.50 -3.67 19.56
C VAL A 79 12.62 -2.51 20.01
N ASN A 80 13.12 -1.29 19.82
CA ASN A 80 12.39 -0.02 19.92
C ASN A 80 13.08 0.94 18.95
N GLU A 81 12.56 1.00 17.72
CA GLU A 81 13.24 1.66 16.60
C GLU A 81 12.22 2.28 15.64
N ASP A 82 12.64 3.36 14.99
CA ASP A 82 11.96 3.98 13.87
C ASP A 82 12.65 3.53 12.57
N ARG A 83 11.91 2.86 11.68
CA ARG A 83 12.48 2.36 10.42
C ARG A 83 11.64 2.80 9.22
N PRO A 84 12.25 2.97 8.04
CA PRO A 84 11.50 3.23 6.82
C PRO A 84 10.70 2.00 6.37
N LEU A 85 10.00 2.13 5.24
CA LEU A 85 9.23 1.05 4.60
C LEU A 85 10.18 0.07 3.87
N ASN A 86 10.82 -0.83 4.61
CA ASN A 86 11.89 -1.72 4.13
C ASN A 86 11.40 -2.85 3.21
N TYR A 87 10.17 -3.31 3.38
CA TYR A 87 9.66 -4.54 2.79
C TYR A 87 8.85 -4.34 1.51
N LEU A 88 8.47 -3.10 1.17
CA LEU A 88 7.72 -2.80 -0.05
C LEU A 88 8.42 -3.28 -1.31
N ASN A 89 9.75 -3.15 -1.34
CA ASN A 89 10.62 -3.52 -2.46
C ASN A 89 11.53 -4.71 -2.15
N ALA A 90 11.35 -5.37 -1.01
CA ALA A 90 12.16 -6.54 -0.66
C ALA A 90 11.89 -7.70 -1.62
N GLU A 91 12.94 -8.47 -1.91
CA GLU A 91 12.89 -9.65 -2.77
C GLU A 91 12.10 -10.79 -2.11
N THR A 92 11.49 -11.65 -2.94
CA THR A 92 10.70 -12.82 -2.48
C THR A 92 11.43 -13.67 -1.44
N PRO A 93 12.73 -14.02 -1.60
CA PRO A 93 13.45 -14.82 -0.60
C PRO A 93 13.58 -14.12 0.76
N VAL A 94 13.70 -12.79 0.78
CA VAL A 94 13.78 -12.01 2.03
C VAL A 94 12.44 -12.06 2.76
N LEU A 95 11.34 -11.83 2.05
CA LEU A 95 9.98 -11.86 2.61
C LEU A 95 9.61 -13.25 3.13
N TRP A 96 9.94 -14.30 2.37
CA TRP A 96 9.72 -15.68 2.80
C TRP A 96 10.58 -16.09 3.98
N ASN A 97 11.85 -15.66 4.05
CA ASN A 97 12.68 -15.94 5.22
C ASN A 97 12.03 -15.40 6.50
N ILE A 98 11.50 -14.18 6.45
CA ILE A 98 10.75 -13.56 7.56
C ILE A 98 9.47 -14.34 7.87
N ALA A 99 8.71 -14.73 6.85
CA ALA A 99 7.42 -15.39 7.02
C ALA A 99 7.51 -16.84 7.55
N THR A 100 8.44 -17.62 6.99
CA THR A 100 8.73 -19.03 7.31
C THR A 100 9.50 -19.20 8.62
N LYS A 101 10.19 -18.15 9.07
CA LYS A 101 11.16 -18.22 10.17
C LYS A 101 12.27 -19.24 9.87
N ALA A 102 12.84 -19.27 8.66
CA ALA A 102 13.70 -20.36 8.15
C ALA A 102 14.91 -20.69 9.05
N GLY A 103 14.70 -21.51 10.08
CA GLY A 103 15.69 -21.83 11.11
C GLY A 103 15.98 -20.69 12.10
N GLN A 104 15.24 -19.59 12.05
CA GLN A 104 15.44 -18.42 12.91
C GLN A 104 14.26 -18.21 13.85
N SER A 105 14.50 -17.48 14.94
CA SER A 105 13.43 -17.00 15.78
C SER A 105 13.13 -15.54 15.46
N ILE A 106 11.98 -15.31 14.85
CA ILE A 106 11.55 -13.99 14.38
C ILE A 106 10.34 -13.55 15.19
N ALA A 107 10.43 -12.35 15.77
CA ALA A 107 9.36 -11.73 16.54
C ALA A 107 8.09 -11.56 15.69
N PHE A 108 6.93 -11.64 16.34
CA PHE A 108 5.65 -11.43 15.65
C PHE A 108 5.57 -10.05 14.99
N GLY A 109 6.08 -9.01 15.66
CA GLY A 109 6.13 -7.64 15.14
C GLY A 109 6.78 -7.54 13.77
N GLU A 110 7.94 -8.19 13.58
CA GLU A 110 8.66 -8.23 12.30
C GLU A 110 7.84 -8.89 11.19
N ARG A 111 7.16 -9.99 11.50
CA ARG A 111 6.30 -10.70 10.54
C ARG A 111 5.09 -9.85 10.13
N THR A 112 4.51 -9.13 11.09
CA THR A 112 3.36 -8.27 10.81
C THR A 112 3.75 -6.98 10.10
N ARG A 113 4.99 -6.53 10.24
CA ARG A 113 5.48 -5.28 9.66
C ARG A 113 5.37 -5.26 8.14
N ILE A 114 5.62 -6.38 7.46
CA ILE A 114 5.41 -6.50 5.99
C ILE A 114 4.01 -6.01 5.58
N ARG A 115 2.97 -6.44 6.31
CA ARG A 115 1.57 -6.06 6.04
C ARG A 115 1.29 -4.62 6.46
N GLN A 116 1.90 -4.14 7.54
CA GLN A 116 1.75 -2.76 8.00
C GLN A 116 2.33 -1.78 6.98
N GLU A 117 3.50 -2.09 6.43
CA GLU A 117 4.14 -1.26 5.41
C GLU A 117 3.33 -1.24 4.11
N LEU A 118 2.83 -2.40 3.65
CA LEU A 118 1.94 -2.44 2.49
C LEU A 118 0.68 -1.62 2.72
N ALA A 119 0.04 -1.77 3.88
CA ALA A 119 -1.14 -0.97 4.23
C ALA A 119 -0.82 0.53 4.24
N ALA A 120 0.28 0.95 4.86
CA ALA A 120 0.71 2.34 4.84
C ALA A 120 0.90 2.85 3.40
N ALA A 121 1.60 2.08 2.57
CA ALA A 121 1.83 2.42 1.16
C ALA A 121 0.53 2.57 0.37
N THR A 122 -0.44 1.66 0.56
CA THR A 122 -1.77 1.77 -0.06
C THR A 122 -2.44 3.09 0.32
N TRP A 123 -2.44 3.47 1.59
CA TRP A 123 -3.10 4.70 2.04
C TRP A 123 -2.41 5.95 1.50
N ILE A 124 -1.08 5.92 1.44
CA ILE A 124 -0.28 7.01 0.88
C ILE A 124 -0.57 7.17 -0.61
N ARG A 125 -0.60 6.08 -1.38
CA ARG A 125 -0.93 6.10 -2.80
C ARG A 125 -2.35 6.60 -3.03
N ASN A 126 -3.32 6.08 -2.29
CA ASN A 126 -4.72 6.51 -2.38
C ASN A 126 -4.89 8.00 -2.08
N THR A 127 -4.06 8.59 -1.22
CA THR A 127 -4.14 10.00 -0.83
C THR A 127 -3.36 10.92 -1.78
N HIS A 128 -2.14 10.51 -2.15
CA HIS A 128 -1.14 11.39 -2.77
C HIS A 128 -0.94 11.14 -4.26
N SER A 129 -1.35 9.99 -4.81
CA SER A 129 -1.17 9.71 -6.24
C SER A 129 -1.91 10.74 -7.10
N ARG A 130 -1.25 11.17 -8.18
CA ARG A 130 -1.89 11.93 -9.25
C ARG A 130 -2.90 11.08 -10.04
N TYR A 131 -2.68 9.78 -10.10
CA TYR A 131 -3.44 8.83 -10.91
C TYR A 131 -4.47 8.09 -10.03
N GLN A 132 -5.45 8.84 -9.51
CA GLN A 132 -6.46 8.33 -8.58
C GLN A 132 -7.28 7.18 -9.13
N LEU A 133 -7.67 7.23 -10.41
CA LEU A 133 -8.42 6.12 -11.01
C LEU A 133 -7.54 4.86 -11.15
N ARG A 134 -6.23 4.98 -11.40
CA ARG A 134 -5.32 3.83 -11.34
C ARG A 134 -5.26 3.23 -9.94
N GLU A 135 -5.15 4.04 -8.90
CA GLU A 135 -5.14 3.53 -7.52
C GLU A 135 -6.47 2.88 -7.16
N PHE A 136 -7.59 3.45 -7.61
CA PHE A 136 -8.91 2.86 -7.42
C PHE A 136 -9.03 1.49 -8.11
N MET A 137 -8.54 1.36 -9.35
CA MET A 137 -8.50 0.08 -10.06
C MET A 137 -7.54 -0.92 -9.41
N THR A 138 -6.40 -0.45 -8.89
CA THR A 138 -5.45 -1.27 -8.12
C THR A 138 -6.14 -1.89 -6.90
N ASP A 139 -6.82 -1.06 -6.10
CA ASP A 139 -7.56 -1.52 -4.91
C ASP A 139 -8.72 -2.44 -5.28
N PHE A 140 -9.47 -2.13 -6.34
CA PHE A 140 -10.53 -2.99 -6.87
C PHE A 140 -10.01 -4.40 -7.17
N TRP A 141 -8.90 -4.54 -7.90
CA TRP A 141 -8.35 -5.84 -8.23
C TRP A 141 -7.72 -6.55 -7.04
N HIS A 142 -7.05 -5.83 -6.13
CA HIS A 142 -6.61 -6.41 -4.87
C HIS A 142 -7.78 -6.96 -4.05
N ASN A 143 -8.90 -6.26 -4.00
CA ASN A 143 -10.06 -6.73 -3.26
C ASN A 143 -10.67 -8.01 -3.87
N HIS A 144 -10.65 -8.14 -5.19
CA HIS A 144 -11.32 -9.25 -5.90
C HIS A 144 -10.42 -10.48 -6.14
N PHE A 145 -9.10 -10.30 -6.28
CA PHE A 145 -8.17 -11.37 -6.67
C PHE A 145 -7.06 -11.64 -5.67
N ASN A 146 -7.28 -11.33 -4.40
CA ASN A 146 -6.29 -11.57 -3.35
C ASN A 146 -6.84 -12.43 -2.22
N ILE A 147 -5.92 -13.06 -1.50
CA ILE A 147 -6.21 -13.73 -0.22
C ILE A 147 -6.28 -12.68 0.89
N GLY A 148 -7.21 -12.88 1.84
CA GLY A 148 -7.35 -12.00 2.98
C GLY A 148 -6.12 -12.02 3.91
N LYS A 149 -5.93 -10.96 4.70
CA LYS A 149 -4.82 -10.86 5.67
C LYS A 149 -4.80 -11.97 6.74
N GLY A 150 -5.92 -12.67 6.94
CA GLY A 150 -6.07 -13.78 7.90
C GLY A 150 -5.63 -15.13 7.34
N GLU A 151 -5.28 -15.19 6.06
CA GLU A 151 -4.84 -16.40 5.38
C GLU A 151 -3.37 -16.73 5.66
N ASN A 152 -2.84 -17.73 4.96
CA ASN A 152 -1.49 -18.26 5.12
C ASN A 152 -0.39 -17.16 5.19
N ALA A 153 0.49 -17.26 6.19
CA ALA A 153 1.57 -16.28 6.43
C ALA A 153 2.57 -16.17 5.27
N LEU A 154 2.82 -17.25 4.53
CA LEU A 154 3.73 -17.26 3.37
C LEU A 154 3.15 -16.49 2.21
N ALA A 155 1.87 -16.70 1.95
CA ALA A 155 1.18 -16.05 0.85
C ALA A 155 0.93 -14.56 1.18
N THR A 156 0.53 -14.24 2.41
CA THR A 156 0.32 -12.85 2.85
C THR A 156 1.62 -12.04 2.97
N ALA A 157 2.78 -12.69 3.13
CA ALA A 157 4.08 -12.01 3.08
C ALA A 157 4.48 -11.55 1.68
N LEU A 158 3.90 -12.15 0.62
CA LEU A 158 4.17 -11.78 -0.77
C LEU A 158 3.20 -10.74 -1.34
N LEU A 159 2.27 -10.22 -0.55
CA LEU A 159 1.36 -9.17 -1.03
C LEU A 159 2.08 -7.94 -1.61
N PRO A 160 3.22 -7.45 -1.08
CA PRO A 160 3.97 -6.37 -1.72
C PRO A 160 4.52 -6.73 -3.11
N VAL A 161 4.93 -7.99 -3.30
CA VAL A 161 5.38 -8.49 -4.61
C VAL A 161 4.19 -8.58 -5.56
N TYR A 162 3.09 -9.20 -5.11
CA TYR A 162 1.87 -9.31 -5.88
C TYR A 162 1.33 -7.94 -6.33
N ASP A 163 1.30 -6.96 -5.43
CA ASP A 163 0.97 -5.57 -5.74
C ASP A 163 1.81 -5.02 -6.89
N ARG A 164 3.14 -5.05 -6.75
CA ARG A 164 4.05 -4.39 -7.72
C ARG A 164 4.28 -5.16 -9.02
N THR A 165 4.09 -6.49 -9.04
CA THR A 165 4.39 -7.32 -10.21
C THR A 165 3.18 -7.87 -10.94
N ALA A 166 2.03 -8.03 -10.27
CA ALA A 166 0.85 -8.68 -10.84
C ALA A 166 -0.38 -7.76 -10.95
N ILE A 167 -0.48 -6.72 -10.12
CA ILE A 167 -1.59 -5.76 -10.19
C ILE A 167 -1.15 -4.47 -10.89
N ARG A 168 -0.23 -3.72 -10.28
CA ARG A 168 0.14 -2.36 -10.71
C ARG A 168 0.64 -2.23 -12.15
N PRO A 169 1.27 -3.24 -12.78
CA PRO A 169 1.64 -3.18 -14.21
C PRO A 169 0.47 -3.35 -15.20
N HIS A 170 -0.71 -3.75 -14.71
CA HIS A 170 -1.86 -4.15 -15.55
C HIS A 170 -3.12 -3.31 -15.28
N VAL A 171 -2.95 -2.14 -14.69
CA VAL A 171 -4.00 -1.16 -14.32
C VAL A 171 -3.71 0.21 -14.88
#